data_AF-A0A3A4VF49-F1
#
_entry.id   AF-A0A3A4VF49-F1
#
_cell.length_a   1.000
_cell.length_b   1.000
_cell.length_c   1.000
_cell.angle_alpha   90.00
_cell.angle_beta   90.00
_cell.angle_gamma   90.00
#
_symmetry.space_group_name_H-M   'P 1'
#
loop_
_entity.id
_entity.type
_entity.pdbx_description
1 polymer ?
#
loop_
_entity_poly.entity_id
_entity_poly.type
_entity_poly.pdbx_seq_one_letter_code
_entity_poly.pdbx_strand_id
1 'polypeptide(L)'
;MNQDGISLKLLAIAVIAGACFVASLLALALVEERRDRLSDARREIASQWGQRQVITGPMVVAETEEETPTRTYILPENTRIEATMLPETRSRGIFDVVVYSSAVKISGEFSAAELARGRSGTAVFSLPITDTRGIEEELTLTWAGANYAFEPGPGAGFQEGSGLHAAVPVDANAGTIPFSLAFQIKGSEGISFTPVGKETIVVMSSPWQSPKFTGTFLPSQRDVNASGFQAEWRLSSFGRSFPQTWRGDEVSAAQLSASTFGVDLYPGVDAYDMIFRSVKYAVLFIIITFAVFFLFDVLARVRVHPIQYLLIGSALALFYILLLSLAEQIGFIAAYITATAMITLLVSLYSAFVLRSKRRAVPIAVMLVALYGYLYFVLQLEDYALLFGSLLLFMLLGGIMYLTRDIDWYALGKKPA
;
A
#
# COMPACT_ATOMS: atom_id res chain seq x y z
N MET A 1 -18.80 -51.17 12.79
CA MET A 1 -19.48 -50.16 11.93
C MET A 1 -19.37 -50.73 10.52
N ASN A 2 -20.46 -50.88 9.75
CA ASN A 2 -20.36 -51.44 8.39
C ASN A 2 -19.52 -50.51 7.49
N GLN A 3 -18.86 -51.04 6.46
CA GLN A 3 -18.06 -50.26 5.49
C GLN A 3 -18.83 -49.05 4.93
N ASP A 4 -20.14 -49.20 4.68
CA ASP A 4 -21.03 -48.13 4.20
C ASP A 4 -21.19 -46.95 5.17
N GLY A 5 -21.03 -47.18 6.48
CA GLY A 5 -21.17 -46.13 7.50
C GLY A 5 -19.96 -45.21 7.60
N ILE A 6 -18.77 -45.70 7.23
CA ILE A 6 -17.53 -44.91 7.26
C ILE A 6 -17.40 -44.07 5.99
N SER A 7 -17.70 -44.64 4.82
CA SER A 7 -17.73 -43.91 3.56
C SER A 7 -18.75 -42.75 3.61
N LEU A 8 -19.95 -43.00 4.15
CA LEU A 8 -20.96 -41.97 4.36
C LEU A 8 -20.48 -40.87 5.34
N LYS A 9 -19.77 -41.26 6.41
CA LYS A 9 -19.23 -40.30 7.37
C LYS A 9 -18.11 -39.44 6.77
N LEU A 10 -17.21 -40.03 5.99
CA LEU A 10 -16.16 -39.31 5.26
C LEU A 10 -16.75 -38.33 4.25
N LEU A 11 -17.78 -38.75 3.51
CA LEU A 11 -18.52 -37.87 2.60
C LEU A 11 -19.14 -36.70 3.37
N ALA A 12 -19.78 -36.96 4.51
CA ALA A 12 -20.35 -35.90 5.34
C ALA A 12 -19.28 -34.92 5.85
N ILE A 13 -18.13 -35.41 6.32
CA ILE A 13 -17.01 -34.56 6.75
C ILE A 13 -16.47 -33.72 5.59
N ALA A 14 -16.33 -34.29 4.40
CA ALA A 14 -15.88 -33.58 3.21
C ALA A 14 -16.86 -32.47 2.78
N VAL A 15 -18.18 -32.75 2.81
CA VAL A 15 -19.22 -31.76 2.54
C VAL A 15 -19.19 -30.63 3.57
N ILE A 16 -19.05 -30.95 4.85
CA ILE A 16 -18.95 -29.96 5.92
C ILE A 16 -17.68 -29.11 5.75
N ALA A 17 -16.54 -29.73 5.46
CA ALA A 17 -15.29 -29.01 5.21
C ALA A 17 -15.42 -28.05 4.03
N GLY A 18 -16.07 -28.49 2.95
CA GLY A 18 -16.42 -27.66 1.80
C GLY A 18 -17.32 -26.48 2.18
N ALA A 19 -18.36 -26.71 2.98
CA ALA A 19 -19.24 -25.65 3.46
C ALA A 19 -18.49 -24.61 4.34
N CYS A 20 -17.61 -25.07 5.24
CA CYS A 20 -16.78 -24.18 6.06
C CYS A 20 -15.75 -23.41 5.21
N PHE A 21 -15.23 -24.03 4.16
CA PHE A 21 -14.37 -23.34 3.20
C PHE A 21 -15.13 -22.24 2.46
N VAL A 22 -16.33 -22.52 1.97
CA VAL A 22 -17.22 -21.51 1.36
C VAL A 22 -17.51 -20.38 2.35
N ALA A 23 -17.79 -20.68 3.62
CA ALA A 23 -17.97 -19.66 4.64
C ALA A 23 -16.72 -18.78 4.82
N SER A 24 -15.52 -19.35 4.69
CA SER A 24 -14.27 -18.59 4.73
C SER A 24 -14.08 -17.71 3.49
N LEU A 25 -14.57 -18.14 2.32
CA LEU A 25 -14.61 -17.28 1.12
C LEU A 25 -15.58 -16.12 1.26
N LEU A 26 -16.70 -16.29 1.97
CA LEU A 26 -17.61 -15.17 2.29
C LEU A 26 -16.93 -14.16 3.22
N ALA A 27 -16.12 -14.62 4.18
CA ALA A 27 -15.29 -13.73 4.99
C ALA A 27 -14.25 -12.99 4.13
N LEU A 28 -13.67 -13.64 3.12
CA LEU A 28 -12.78 -12.98 2.15
C LEU A 28 -13.49 -11.86 1.39
N ALA A 29 -14.71 -12.11 0.92
CA ALA A 29 -15.52 -11.10 0.24
C ALA A 29 -15.80 -9.88 1.14
N LEU A 30 -16.06 -10.11 2.43
CA LEU A 30 -16.24 -9.02 3.39
C LEU A 30 -14.95 -8.21 3.60
N VAL A 31 -13.78 -8.87 3.62
CA VAL A 31 -12.49 -8.17 3.74
C VAL A 31 -12.24 -7.31 2.51
N GLU A 32 -12.52 -7.82 1.31
CA GLU A 32 -12.40 -7.05 0.06
C GLU A 32 -13.34 -5.84 0.06
N GLU A 33 -14.60 -6.03 0.45
CA GLU A 33 -15.57 -4.93 0.59
C GLU A 33 -15.06 -3.84 1.55
N ARG A 34 -14.41 -4.24 2.66
CA ARG A 34 -13.82 -3.27 3.60
C ARG A 34 -12.61 -2.56 3.02
N ARG A 35 -11.77 -3.25 2.24
CA ARG A 35 -10.63 -2.66 1.51
C ARG A 35 -11.12 -1.63 0.49
N ASP A 36 -12.19 -1.93 -0.23
CA ASP A 36 -12.80 -1.02 -1.19
C ASP A 36 -13.32 0.25 -0.49
N ARG A 37 -14.04 0.08 0.63
CA ARG A 37 -14.52 1.22 1.45
C ARG A 37 -13.38 2.07 2.01
N LEU A 38 -12.25 1.47 2.38
CA LEU A 38 -11.05 2.20 2.77
C LEU A 38 -10.50 3.01 1.58
N SER A 39 -10.47 2.44 0.38
CA SER A 39 -10.04 3.15 -0.83
C SER A 39 -10.97 4.31 -1.20
N ASP A 40 -12.27 4.15 -0.99
CA ASP A 40 -13.26 5.22 -1.18
C ASP A 40 -13.08 6.33 -0.15
N ALA A 41 -12.88 5.97 1.13
CA ALA A 41 -12.57 6.93 2.19
C ALA A 41 -11.28 7.72 1.90
N ARG A 42 -10.23 7.05 1.41
CA ARG A 42 -8.98 7.70 0.94
C ARG A 42 -9.26 8.71 -0.15
N ARG A 43 -10.04 8.33 -1.16
CA ARG A 43 -10.39 9.21 -2.29
C ARG A 43 -11.24 10.39 -1.86
N GLU A 44 -12.20 10.19 -0.96
CA GLU A 44 -13.05 11.24 -0.42
C GLU A 44 -12.21 12.26 0.37
N ILE A 45 -11.37 11.79 1.29
CA ILE A 45 -10.46 12.66 2.05
C ILE A 45 -9.51 13.40 1.10
N ALA A 46 -8.89 12.70 0.15
CA ALA A 46 -8.00 13.32 -0.84
C ALA A 46 -8.72 14.38 -1.68
N SER A 47 -10.01 14.20 -1.98
CA SER A 47 -10.80 15.17 -2.76
C SER A 47 -11.03 16.49 -2.02
N GLN A 48 -11.05 16.44 -0.68
CA GLN A 48 -11.31 17.57 0.22
C GLN A 48 -10.03 18.19 0.80
N TRP A 49 -8.99 17.39 1.02
CA TRP A 49 -7.71 17.83 1.62
C TRP A 49 -6.68 18.23 0.57
N GLY A 50 -6.60 17.47 -0.52
CA GLY A 50 -5.57 17.59 -1.55
C GLY A 50 -5.18 16.21 -2.05
N GLN A 51 -5.13 16.05 -3.38
CA GLN A 51 -4.76 14.79 -4.03
C GLN A 51 -3.25 14.49 -3.86
N ARG A 52 -2.82 13.34 -4.40
CA ARG A 52 -1.40 13.07 -4.61
C ARG A 52 -0.78 14.19 -5.43
N GLN A 53 0.30 14.79 -4.92
CA GLN A 53 0.96 15.92 -5.55
C GLN A 53 2.13 15.46 -6.42
N VAL A 54 2.13 15.87 -7.69
CA VAL A 54 3.31 15.86 -8.55
C VAL A 54 3.69 17.30 -8.85
N ILE A 55 4.86 17.73 -8.36
CA ILE A 55 5.42 19.05 -8.62
C ILE A 55 6.41 18.88 -9.77
N THR A 56 6.02 19.33 -10.96
CA THR A 56 6.97 19.48 -12.04
C THR A 56 7.79 20.71 -11.77
N GLY A 57 9.12 20.62 -11.86
CA GLY A 57 9.96 21.78 -11.63
C GLY A 57 9.60 22.93 -12.59
N PRO A 58 10.15 24.13 -12.32
CA PRO A 58 9.77 25.32 -13.05
C PRO A 58 10.33 25.32 -14.48
N MET A 59 9.56 25.90 -15.39
CA MET A 59 9.98 26.18 -16.76
C MET A 59 9.51 27.56 -17.18
N VAL A 60 10.21 28.17 -18.13
CA VAL A 60 9.74 29.39 -18.78
C VAL A 60 9.20 29.02 -20.15
N VAL A 61 8.02 29.54 -20.46
CA VAL A 61 7.39 29.39 -21.75
C VAL A 61 7.37 30.75 -22.43
N ALA A 62 7.98 30.83 -23.59
CA ALA A 62 7.93 32.00 -24.46
C ALA A 62 7.03 31.69 -25.66
N GLU A 63 6.11 32.59 -25.97
CA GLU A 63 5.26 32.51 -27.16
C GLU A 63 5.73 33.53 -28.21
N THR A 64 5.72 33.13 -29.48
CA THR A 64 5.98 34.06 -30.59
C THR A 64 4.74 34.89 -30.93
N GLU A 65 4.92 36.17 -31.26
CA GLU A 65 3.83 37.08 -31.68
C GLU A 65 3.38 36.86 -33.16
N GLU A 66 3.46 35.63 -33.67
CA GLU A 66 3.05 35.29 -35.05
C GLU A 66 1.56 34.89 -35.10
N GLU A 67 0.94 34.92 -36.31
CA GLU A 67 -0.48 34.50 -36.51
C GLU A 67 -0.78 33.09 -35.98
N THR A 68 0.25 32.22 -35.94
CA THR A 68 0.22 30.93 -35.25
C THR A 68 1.26 30.92 -34.13
N PRO A 69 0.88 31.17 -32.86
CA PRO A 69 1.84 31.27 -31.76
C PRO A 69 2.55 29.93 -31.56
N THR A 70 3.88 29.94 -31.65
CA THR A 70 4.70 28.76 -31.38
C THR A 70 5.32 28.90 -29.99
N ARG A 71 5.06 27.91 -29.13
CA ARG A 71 5.60 27.86 -27.77
C ARG A 71 7.00 27.31 -27.76
N THR A 72 7.90 27.99 -27.05
CA THR A 72 9.23 27.48 -26.72
C THR A 72 9.30 27.28 -25.21
N TYR A 73 9.59 26.05 -24.80
CA TYR A 73 9.74 25.68 -23.40
C TYR A 73 11.23 25.66 -23.07
N ILE A 74 11.59 26.34 -21.99
CA ILE A 74 12.97 26.59 -21.60
C ILE A 74 13.12 26.17 -20.16
N LEU A 75 14.06 25.27 -19.89
CA LEU A 75 14.32 24.74 -18.56
C LEU A 75 15.48 25.49 -17.88
N PRO A 76 15.51 25.52 -16.54
CA PRO A 76 16.56 26.18 -15.78
C PRO A 76 17.90 25.44 -15.90
N GLU A 77 19.02 26.13 -15.73
CA GLU A 77 20.32 25.48 -15.61
C GLU A 77 20.33 24.64 -14.34
N ASN A 78 20.03 25.26 -13.20
CA ASN A 78 20.08 24.62 -11.90
C ASN A 78 18.74 24.77 -11.18
N THR A 79 18.24 23.69 -10.58
CA THR A 79 17.03 23.69 -9.74
C THR A 79 17.33 23.01 -8.41
N ARG A 80 17.04 23.69 -7.31
CA ARG A 80 17.06 23.13 -5.96
C ARG A 80 15.68 23.17 -5.35
N ILE A 81 15.19 22.01 -4.92
CA ILE A 81 13.90 21.83 -4.25
C ILE A 81 14.16 21.32 -2.84
N GLU A 82 13.65 22.03 -1.84
CA GLU A 82 13.69 21.62 -0.44
C GLU A 82 12.25 21.41 0.03
N ALA A 83 11.92 20.18 0.47
CA ALA A 83 10.58 19.81 0.90
C ALA A 83 10.61 19.26 2.33
N THR A 84 9.80 19.84 3.21
CA THR A 84 9.58 19.33 4.57
C THR A 84 8.13 18.88 4.68
N MET A 85 7.93 17.56 4.71
CA MET A 85 6.62 16.93 4.76
C MET A 85 6.23 16.58 6.19
N LEU A 86 5.08 17.05 6.64
CA LEU A 86 4.49 16.76 7.94
C LEU A 86 3.24 15.89 7.75
N PRO A 87 3.32 14.58 8.04
CA PRO A 87 2.17 13.68 7.95
C PRO A 87 1.15 13.93 9.08
N GLU A 88 -0.12 13.77 8.76
CA GLU A 88 -1.25 13.83 9.67
C GLU A 88 -2.22 12.67 9.38
N THR A 89 -2.90 12.16 10.40
CA THR A 89 -3.96 11.17 10.21
C THR A 89 -5.33 11.85 10.16
N ARG A 90 -6.13 11.52 9.15
CA ARG A 90 -7.52 11.96 9.00
C ARG A 90 -8.42 10.74 8.97
N SER A 91 -9.54 10.81 9.68
CA SER A 91 -10.47 9.69 9.81
C SER A 91 -11.76 9.95 9.05
N ARG A 92 -12.29 8.92 8.39
CA ARG A 92 -13.64 8.90 7.81
C ARG A 92 -14.35 7.65 8.27
N GLY A 93 -15.29 7.81 9.21
CA GLY A 93 -15.91 6.68 9.89
C GLY A 93 -14.87 5.92 10.73
N ILE A 94 -14.63 4.66 10.37
CA ILE A 94 -13.64 3.78 11.03
C ILE A 94 -12.29 3.73 10.29
N PHE A 95 -12.16 4.45 9.17
CA PHE A 95 -10.98 4.39 8.31
C PHE A 95 -10.05 5.55 8.59
N ASP A 96 -8.80 5.23 8.90
CA ASP A 96 -7.72 6.21 9.03
C ASP A 96 -6.90 6.31 7.75
N VAL A 97 -6.65 7.54 7.33
CA VAL A 97 -5.92 7.88 6.11
C VAL A 97 -4.82 8.86 6.46
N VAL A 98 -3.60 8.55 6.01
CA VAL A 98 -2.46 9.45 6.15
C VAL A 98 -2.51 10.49 5.04
N VAL A 99 -2.57 11.76 5.45
CA VAL A 99 -2.40 12.92 4.60
C VAL A 99 -1.17 13.70 5.04
N TYR A 100 -0.81 14.77 4.35
CA TYR A 100 0.30 15.62 4.77
C TYR A 100 0.07 17.09 4.44
N SER A 101 0.85 17.92 5.12
CA SER A 101 1.16 19.30 4.75
C SER A 101 2.66 19.38 4.46
N SER A 102 3.05 19.97 3.33
CA SER A 102 4.46 20.05 2.92
C SER A 102 4.85 21.51 2.69
N ALA A 103 5.92 21.95 3.36
CA ALA A 103 6.58 23.21 3.05
C ALA A 103 7.61 22.97 1.93
N VAL A 104 7.42 23.62 0.78
CA VAL A 104 8.25 23.45 -0.41
C VAL A 104 8.92 24.77 -0.75
N LYS A 105 10.25 24.75 -0.90
CA LYS A 105 11.05 25.87 -1.39
C LYS A 105 11.73 25.45 -2.68
N ILE A 106 11.58 26.25 -3.72
CA ILE A 106 12.18 26.02 -5.03
C ILE A 106 13.04 27.24 -5.38
N SER A 107 14.28 27.00 -5.77
CA SER A 107 15.22 28.03 -6.18
C SER A 107 16.09 27.55 -7.32
N GLY A 108 16.62 28.48 -8.11
CA GLY A 108 17.45 28.13 -9.25
C GLY A 108 17.78 29.33 -10.11
N GLU A 109 18.27 29.04 -11.32
CA GLU A 109 18.63 30.06 -12.30
C GLU A 109 18.36 29.61 -13.73
N PHE A 110 17.92 30.56 -14.56
CA PHE A 110 17.79 30.39 -16.00
C PHE A 110 18.95 31.09 -16.73
N SER A 111 19.34 30.54 -17.88
CA SER A 111 20.24 31.23 -18.81
C SER A 111 19.49 32.32 -19.57
N ALA A 112 19.90 33.58 -19.42
CA ALA A 112 19.29 34.70 -20.13
C ALA A 112 19.42 34.55 -21.66
N ALA A 113 20.52 33.95 -22.12
CA ALA A 113 20.77 33.67 -23.54
C ALA A 113 19.78 32.63 -24.10
N GLU A 114 19.46 31.58 -23.35
CA GLU A 114 18.46 30.59 -23.77
C GLU A 114 17.05 31.20 -23.75
N LEU A 115 16.72 32.00 -22.72
CA LEU A 115 15.46 32.74 -22.65
C LEU A 115 15.29 33.71 -23.84
N ALA A 116 16.36 34.41 -24.23
CA ALA A 116 16.36 35.30 -25.38
C ALA A 116 16.17 34.57 -26.72
N ARG A 117 16.54 33.28 -26.83
CA ARG A 117 16.25 32.45 -28.02
C ARG A 117 14.75 32.20 -28.21
N GLY A 118 13.96 32.36 -27.15
CA GLY A 118 12.50 32.31 -27.21
C GLY A 118 11.85 33.40 -28.08
N ARG A 119 12.59 34.47 -28.43
CA ARG A 119 12.19 35.67 -29.20
C ARG A 119 11.03 36.48 -28.56
N SER A 120 11.21 37.81 -28.58
CA SER A 120 10.35 39.00 -28.42
C SER A 120 8.92 38.98 -27.84
N GLY A 121 8.34 37.86 -27.43
CA GLY A 121 7.01 37.79 -26.84
C GLY A 121 7.03 37.78 -25.30
N THR A 122 5.86 37.58 -24.71
CA THR A 122 5.67 37.45 -23.27
C THR A 122 6.25 36.13 -22.76
N ALA A 123 7.17 36.22 -21.80
CA ALA A 123 7.70 35.06 -21.10
C ALA A 123 6.86 34.78 -19.85
N VAL A 124 6.45 33.53 -19.71
CA VAL A 124 5.63 33.07 -18.59
C VAL A 124 6.41 32.02 -17.82
N PHE A 125 6.70 32.30 -16.55
CA PHE A 125 7.17 31.28 -15.61
C PHE A 125 6.00 30.36 -15.30
N SER A 126 6.17 29.05 -15.52
CA SER A 126 5.16 28.03 -15.30
C SER A 126 5.67 26.98 -14.31
N LEU A 127 4.83 26.66 -13.33
CA LEU A 127 5.08 25.63 -12.32
C LEU A 127 3.88 24.66 -12.30
N PRO A 128 3.93 23.57 -13.07
CA PRO A 128 2.86 22.59 -13.09
C PRO A 128 2.80 21.81 -11.77
N ILE A 129 1.60 21.75 -11.17
CA ILE A 129 1.31 21.06 -9.91
C ILE A 129 -0.01 20.31 -10.09
N THR A 130 -0.07 19.03 -9.73
CA THR A 130 -1.26 18.20 -9.98
C THR A 130 -2.55 18.76 -9.37
N ASP A 131 -2.51 19.28 -8.14
CA ASP A 131 -3.69 19.81 -7.45
C ASP A 131 -3.34 21.06 -6.62
N THR A 132 -3.59 22.23 -7.22
CA THR A 132 -3.35 23.54 -6.59
C THR A 132 -4.33 23.87 -5.46
N ARG A 133 -5.43 23.11 -5.28
CA ARG A 133 -6.38 23.35 -4.17
C ARG A 133 -5.75 23.11 -2.80
N GLY A 134 -4.67 22.33 -2.74
CA GLY A 134 -3.91 22.11 -1.51
C GLY A 134 -3.07 23.32 -1.08
N ILE A 135 -2.98 24.37 -1.89
CA ILE A 135 -2.25 25.60 -1.59
C ILE A 135 -3.23 26.60 -0.96
N GLU A 136 -2.95 27.01 0.29
CA GLU A 136 -3.87 27.87 1.05
C GLU A 136 -3.48 29.35 1.05
N GLU A 137 -2.20 29.66 0.79
CA GLU A 137 -1.64 31.02 0.86
C GLU A 137 -1.31 31.56 -0.53
N GLU A 138 -1.35 32.89 -0.68
CA GLU A 138 -0.87 33.56 -1.90
C GLU A 138 0.64 33.32 -2.07
N LEU A 139 1.04 32.88 -3.27
CA LEU A 139 2.45 32.72 -3.61
C LEU A 139 3.00 33.96 -4.28
N THR A 140 4.27 34.23 -4.00
CA THR A 140 5.06 35.22 -4.73
C THR A 140 6.28 34.55 -5.36
N LEU A 141 6.52 34.86 -6.64
CA LEU A 141 7.76 34.53 -7.34
C LEU A 141 8.75 35.67 -7.15
N THR A 142 9.93 35.40 -6.61
CA THR A 142 11.06 36.32 -6.71
C THR A 142 11.84 35.99 -7.98
N TRP A 143 11.83 36.89 -8.96
CA TRP A 143 12.49 36.77 -10.26
C TRP A 143 13.42 37.95 -10.48
N ALA A 144 14.72 37.68 -10.69
CA ALA A 144 15.75 38.71 -10.80
C ALA A 144 15.77 39.72 -9.61
N GLY A 145 15.33 39.28 -8.42
CA GLY A 145 15.22 40.12 -7.22
C GLY A 145 13.93 40.95 -7.10
N ALA A 146 13.04 40.93 -8.10
CA ALA A 146 11.72 41.54 -8.04
C ALA A 146 10.63 40.49 -7.75
N ASN A 147 9.52 40.92 -7.14
CA ASN A 147 8.43 40.03 -6.75
C ASN A 147 7.27 40.11 -7.77
N TYR A 148 6.78 38.95 -8.18
CA TYR A 148 5.67 38.77 -9.10
C TYR A 148 4.61 37.88 -8.45
N ALA A 149 3.34 38.28 -8.55
CA ALA A 149 2.23 37.46 -8.07
C ALA A 149 1.99 36.29 -9.03
N PHE A 150 1.65 35.13 -8.48
CA PHE A 150 1.22 33.99 -9.27
C PHE A 150 -0.28 34.08 -9.60
N GLU A 151 -0.62 33.63 -10.79
CA GLU A 151 -1.99 33.36 -11.21
C GLU A 151 -2.24 31.84 -11.28
N PRO A 152 -3.46 31.38 -10.94
CA PRO A 152 -3.81 29.97 -11.01
C PRO A 152 -3.87 29.49 -12.46
N GLY A 153 -3.49 28.23 -12.66
CA GLY A 153 -3.42 27.58 -13.96
C GLY A 153 -1.98 27.45 -14.47
N PRO A 154 -1.75 26.54 -15.43
CA PRO A 154 -0.41 26.28 -15.97
C PRO A 154 0.14 27.43 -16.84
N GLY A 155 -0.67 28.46 -17.12
CA GLY A 155 -0.35 29.57 -18.02
C GLY A 155 -0.24 29.11 -19.47
N ALA A 156 0.69 29.72 -20.22
CA ALA A 156 1.06 29.29 -21.57
C ALA A 156 1.77 27.92 -21.62
N GLY A 157 1.97 27.26 -20.47
CA GLY A 157 2.54 25.90 -20.38
C GLY A 157 1.60 24.79 -20.85
N PHE A 158 1.76 23.60 -20.25
CA PHE A 158 0.94 22.42 -20.55
C PHE A 158 -0.55 22.78 -20.50
N GLN A 159 -1.22 22.80 -21.66
CA GLN A 159 -2.63 23.22 -21.81
C GLN A 159 -3.60 22.34 -21.02
N GLU A 160 -3.21 21.10 -20.78
CA GLU A 160 -3.94 20.15 -19.94
C GLU A 160 -3.20 20.01 -18.61
N GLY A 161 -3.63 20.73 -17.59
CA GLY A 161 -3.02 20.61 -16.26
C GLY A 161 -3.48 21.64 -15.25
N SER A 162 -3.15 21.38 -14.00
CA SER A 162 -3.18 22.36 -12.92
C SER A 162 -1.75 22.87 -12.67
N GLY A 163 -1.64 24.03 -12.04
CA GLY A 163 -0.35 24.66 -11.79
C GLY A 163 -0.50 26.14 -11.48
N LEU A 164 0.64 26.81 -11.42
CA LEU A 164 0.75 28.24 -11.18
C LEU A 164 1.60 28.86 -12.28
N HIS A 165 1.30 30.11 -12.63
CA HIS A 165 2.12 30.85 -13.58
C HIS A 165 2.25 32.33 -13.24
N ALA A 166 3.30 32.97 -13.75
CA ALA A 166 3.52 34.40 -13.61
C ALA A 166 4.19 34.95 -14.87
N ALA A 167 3.72 36.09 -15.37
CA ALA A 167 4.42 36.82 -16.43
C ALA A 167 5.72 37.42 -15.88
N VAL A 168 6.84 37.14 -16.54
CA VAL A 168 8.18 37.57 -16.08
C VAL A 168 8.92 38.31 -17.19
N PRO A 169 9.62 39.41 -16.89
CA PRO A 169 10.46 40.08 -17.87
C PRO A 169 11.74 39.28 -18.11
N VAL A 170 12.19 39.28 -19.36
CA VAL A 170 13.47 38.68 -19.76
C VAL A 170 14.41 39.78 -20.19
N ASP A 171 15.48 39.98 -19.43
CA ASP A 171 16.61 40.79 -19.85
C ASP A 171 17.69 39.88 -20.45
N ALA A 172 17.83 39.93 -21.77
CA ALA A 172 18.81 39.13 -22.51
C ALA A 172 20.28 39.41 -22.11
N ASN A 173 20.54 40.56 -21.47
CA ASN A 173 21.89 40.98 -21.09
C ASN A 173 22.29 40.56 -19.66
N ALA A 174 21.35 40.03 -18.86
CA ALA A 174 21.58 39.71 -17.45
C ALA A 174 22.51 38.49 -17.21
N GLY A 175 22.85 37.73 -18.26
CA GLY A 175 23.66 36.51 -18.17
C GLY A 175 22.89 35.34 -17.57
N THR A 176 22.62 35.38 -16.26
CA THR A 176 21.73 34.44 -15.56
C THR A 176 20.60 35.18 -14.85
N ILE A 177 19.44 34.53 -14.75
CA ILE A 177 18.26 35.08 -14.10
C ILE A 177 17.89 34.18 -12.92
N PRO A 178 18.16 34.62 -11.66
CA PRO A 178 17.83 33.83 -10.49
C PRO A 178 16.33 33.87 -10.21
N PHE A 179 15.79 32.76 -9.73
CA PHE A 179 14.42 32.68 -9.25
C PHE A 179 14.34 31.97 -7.89
N SER A 180 13.34 32.34 -7.09
CA SER A 180 13.02 31.66 -5.83
C SER A 180 11.53 31.79 -5.54
N LEU A 181 10.95 30.72 -5.00
CA LEU A 181 9.60 30.69 -4.45
C LEU A 181 9.50 29.72 -3.28
N ALA A 182 8.53 29.95 -2.40
CA ALA A 182 8.22 29.06 -1.29
C ALA A 182 6.70 29.00 -1.08
N PHE A 183 6.18 27.84 -0.74
CA PHE A 183 4.76 27.64 -0.50
C PHE A 183 4.51 26.43 0.40
N GLN A 184 3.31 26.40 0.98
CA GLN A 184 2.79 25.22 1.65
C GLN A 184 1.77 24.54 0.75
N ILE A 185 1.82 23.21 0.69
CA ILE A 185 0.87 22.42 -0.08
C ILE A 185 0.40 21.21 0.72
N LYS A 186 -0.91 21.00 0.72
CA LYS A 186 -1.56 19.81 1.25
C LYS A 186 -1.69 18.73 0.19
N GLY A 187 -1.51 17.49 0.60
CA GLY A 187 -1.65 16.34 -0.28
C GLY A 187 -1.92 15.06 0.50
N SER A 188 -2.13 13.98 -0.26
CA SER A 188 -2.35 12.64 0.27
C SER A 188 -1.47 11.62 -0.45
N GLU A 189 -1.32 10.42 0.14
CA GLU A 189 -0.61 9.25 -0.42
C GLU A 189 0.90 9.39 -0.66
N GLY A 190 1.36 10.52 -1.19
CA GLY A 190 2.76 10.77 -1.50
C GLY A 190 2.98 12.12 -2.18
N ILE A 191 4.25 12.50 -2.29
CA ILE A 191 4.70 13.65 -3.08
C ILE A 191 5.71 13.15 -4.10
N SER A 192 5.65 13.69 -5.31
CA SER A 192 6.60 13.37 -6.36
C SER A 192 7.04 14.63 -7.11
N PHE A 193 8.21 14.54 -7.71
CA PHE A 193 8.87 15.63 -8.42
C PHE A 193 9.24 15.19 -9.82
N THR A 194 9.01 16.05 -10.80
CA THR A 194 9.53 15.86 -12.16
C THR A 194 10.76 16.75 -12.32
N PRO A 195 11.96 16.18 -12.56
CA PRO A 195 13.18 16.95 -12.63
C PRO A 195 13.27 17.71 -13.94
N VAL A 196 13.12 19.04 -13.85
CA VAL A 196 13.38 19.93 -14.98
C VAL A 196 14.52 20.88 -14.59
N GLY A 197 15.64 20.68 -15.27
CA GLY A 197 16.88 21.41 -15.06
C GLY A 197 18.05 20.66 -15.69
N LYS A 198 19.15 21.36 -15.92
CA LYS A 198 20.41 20.71 -16.31
C LYS A 198 21.06 19.98 -15.13
N GLU A 199 20.94 20.59 -13.95
CA GLU A 199 21.12 19.95 -12.65
C GLU A 199 19.87 20.17 -11.79
N THR A 200 19.37 19.11 -11.16
CA THR A 200 18.25 19.17 -10.22
C THR A 200 18.64 18.48 -8.92
N ILE A 201 18.60 19.22 -7.82
CA ILE A 201 18.82 18.70 -6.47
C ILE A 201 17.50 18.78 -5.70
N VAL A 202 17.04 17.64 -5.19
CA VAL A 202 15.86 17.58 -4.32
C VAL A 202 16.28 17.07 -2.96
N VAL A 203 15.99 17.83 -1.91
CA VAL A 203 16.19 17.43 -0.52
C VAL A 203 14.82 17.34 0.14
N MET A 204 14.52 16.20 0.75
CA MET A 204 13.26 15.99 1.43
C MET A 204 13.47 15.46 2.84
N SER A 205 12.68 15.95 3.78
CA SER A 205 12.63 15.45 5.15
C SER A 205 11.21 15.28 5.64
N SER A 206 11.01 14.32 6.55
CA SER A 206 9.72 14.08 7.20
C SER A 206 9.91 13.28 8.49
N PRO A 207 9.08 13.46 9.53
CA PRO A 207 9.07 12.59 10.69
C PRO A 207 8.48 11.18 10.41
N TRP A 208 8.06 10.91 9.17
CA TRP A 208 7.54 9.59 8.78
C TRP A 208 8.62 8.50 8.84
N GLN A 209 8.35 7.39 9.53
CA GLN A 209 9.35 6.36 9.82
C GLN A 209 9.53 5.33 8.68
N SER A 210 8.55 5.21 7.79
CA SER A 210 8.51 4.14 6.78
C SER A 210 8.24 4.70 5.37
N PRO A 211 9.14 5.54 4.83
CA PRO A 211 8.98 6.06 3.47
C PRO A 211 9.15 4.94 2.44
N LYS A 212 8.33 4.97 1.39
CA LYS A 212 8.57 4.17 0.20
C LYS A 212 9.06 5.08 -0.92
N PHE A 213 10.35 4.97 -1.26
CA PHE A 213 10.93 5.72 -2.38
C PHE A 213 10.45 5.11 -3.71
N THR A 214 9.87 5.93 -4.58
CA THR A 214 9.22 5.48 -5.82
C THR A 214 9.61 6.32 -7.03
N GLY A 215 9.24 5.83 -8.22
CA GLY A 215 9.52 6.45 -9.51
C GLY A 215 10.87 6.04 -10.10
N THR A 216 11.34 6.83 -11.06
CA THR A 216 12.46 6.46 -11.95
C THR A 216 13.83 6.55 -11.25
N PHE A 217 13.96 7.42 -10.24
CA PHE A 217 15.21 7.68 -9.55
C PHE A 217 15.12 7.41 -8.05
N LEU A 218 16.01 6.57 -7.54
CA LEU A 218 16.23 6.42 -6.10
C LEU A 218 17.11 7.55 -5.56
N PRO A 219 16.98 7.91 -4.27
CA PRO A 219 17.81 8.95 -3.67
C PRO A 219 19.30 8.55 -3.71
N SER A 220 20.16 9.52 -3.99
CA SER A 220 21.61 9.34 -3.95
C SER A 220 22.13 9.21 -2.52
N GLN A 221 21.45 9.85 -1.56
CA GLN A 221 21.67 9.67 -0.12
C GLN A 221 20.33 9.56 0.61
N ARG A 222 20.24 8.64 1.57
CA ARG A 222 19.06 8.50 2.44
C ARG A 222 19.46 8.08 3.84
N ASP A 223 18.76 8.63 4.82
CA ASP A 223 18.77 8.20 6.22
C ASP A 223 17.31 7.98 6.64
N VAL A 224 17.02 6.79 7.18
CA VAL A 224 15.69 6.42 7.67
C VAL A 224 15.88 5.85 9.07
N ASN A 225 15.28 6.49 10.06
CA ASN A 225 15.43 6.15 11.46
C ASN A 225 14.11 6.37 12.23
N ALA A 226 14.11 6.12 13.53
CA ALA A 226 12.90 6.24 14.36
C ALA A 226 12.36 7.68 14.46
N SER A 227 13.15 8.71 14.16
CA SER A 227 12.69 10.11 14.14
C SER A 227 12.10 10.54 12.80
N GLY A 228 12.26 9.72 11.74
CA GLY A 228 11.77 10.02 10.40
C GLY A 228 12.75 9.64 9.30
N PHE A 229 12.67 10.35 8.18
CA PHE A 229 13.61 10.20 7.07
C PHE A 229 14.15 11.53 6.56
N GLN A 230 15.35 11.46 5.99
CA GLN A 230 15.94 12.47 5.12
C GLN A 230 16.45 11.81 3.84
N ALA A 231 16.20 12.44 2.70
CA ALA A 231 16.62 11.92 1.41
C ALA A 231 17.06 13.06 0.48
N GLU A 232 18.11 12.80 -0.28
CA GLU A 232 18.64 13.69 -1.29
C GLU A 232 18.70 12.97 -2.64
N TRP A 233 18.22 13.65 -3.68
CA TRP A 233 18.39 13.27 -5.08
C TRP A 233 19.25 14.32 -5.77
N ARG A 234 20.21 13.87 -6.58
CA ARG A 234 20.95 14.72 -7.51
C ARG A 234 20.85 14.15 -8.90
N LEU A 235 20.27 14.92 -9.81
CA LEU A 235 19.95 14.49 -11.15
C LEU A 235 20.57 15.46 -12.14
N SER A 236 21.19 14.91 -13.19
CA SER A 236 21.68 15.68 -14.33
C SER A 236 20.75 15.49 -15.52
N SER A 237 20.72 16.43 -16.46
CA SER A 237 19.98 16.34 -17.72
C SER A 237 20.28 15.08 -18.54
N PHE A 238 21.41 14.41 -18.33
CA PHE A 238 21.72 13.13 -18.99
C PHE A 238 20.84 11.97 -18.52
N GLY A 239 20.21 12.08 -17.35
CA GLY A 239 19.35 11.03 -16.80
C GLY A 239 17.93 11.00 -17.38
N ARG A 240 17.57 11.95 -18.23
CA ARG A 240 16.21 12.15 -18.74
C ARG A 240 16.17 12.11 -20.27
N SER A 241 15.00 11.80 -20.81
CA SER A 241 14.79 11.58 -22.25
C SER A 241 14.11 12.77 -22.96
N PHE A 242 14.44 14.00 -22.54
CA PHE A 242 13.93 15.23 -23.16
C PHE A 242 14.98 16.35 -23.12
N PRO A 243 15.00 17.25 -24.13
CA PRO A 243 16.01 18.29 -24.25
C PRO A 243 15.83 19.42 -23.23
N GLN A 244 16.86 20.28 -23.11
CA GLN A 244 16.84 21.47 -22.24
C GLN A 244 15.87 22.55 -22.72
N THR A 245 15.64 22.59 -24.04
CA THR A 245 14.74 23.52 -24.71
C THR A 245 14.01 22.74 -25.81
N TRP A 246 12.71 22.94 -25.97
CA TRP A 246 11.93 22.34 -27.06
C TRP A 246 10.84 23.29 -27.54
N ARG A 247 10.28 23.01 -28.72
CA ARG A 247 9.19 23.79 -29.32
C ARG A 247 7.92 22.97 -29.51
N GLY A 248 6.78 23.62 -29.34
CA GLY A 248 5.46 23.01 -29.53
C GLY A 248 5.33 21.69 -28.77
N ASP A 249 4.91 20.64 -29.46
CA ASP A 249 4.58 19.33 -28.89
C ASP A 249 5.73 18.30 -29.02
N GLU A 250 6.98 18.76 -29.21
CA GLU A 250 8.16 17.89 -29.30
C GLU A 250 8.33 16.97 -28.07
N VAL A 251 7.90 17.43 -26.89
CA VAL A 251 7.93 16.67 -25.64
C VAL A 251 6.52 16.50 -25.12
N SER A 252 6.09 15.24 -25.03
CA SER A 252 4.78 14.88 -24.47
C SER A 252 4.78 14.93 -22.94
N ALA A 253 3.60 15.17 -22.34
CA ALA A 253 3.41 15.09 -20.90
C ALA A 253 3.76 13.70 -20.32
N ALA A 254 3.60 12.63 -21.12
CA ALA A 254 3.97 11.28 -20.74
C ALA A 254 5.50 11.12 -20.58
N GLN A 255 6.30 11.74 -21.45
CA GLN A 255 7.76 11.71 -21.35
C GLN A 255 8.28 12.42 -20.10
N LEU A 256 7.66 13.55 -19.74
CA LEU A 256 7.95 14.23 -18.47
C LEU A 256 7.58 13.34 -17.27
N SER A 257 6.37 12.79 -17.27
CA SER A 257 5.86 11.93 -16.20
C SER A 257 6.71 10.66 -16.01
N ALA A 258 7.33 10.16 -17.06
CA ALA A 258 8.26 9.02 -17.00
C ALA A 258 9.57 9.33 -16.26
N SER A 259 9.88 10.60 -15.99
CA SER A 259 11.05 11.01 -15.20
C SER A 259 10.70 11.35 -13.74
N THR A 260 9.45 11.16 -13.34
CA THR A 260 8.98 11.47 -11.99
C THR A 260 9.56 10.52 -10.95
N PHE A 261 9.89 11.07 -9.78
CA PHE A 261 10.37 10.33 -8.62
C PHE A 261 9.84 10.94 -7.33
N GLY A 262 9.85 10.21 -6.22
CA GLY A 262 9.37 10.76 -4.96
C GLY A 262 9.26 9.76 -3.83
N VAL A 263 8.35 10.06 -2.89
CA VAL A 263 8.06 9.21 -1.74
C VAL A 263 6.57 9.03 -1.57
N ASP A 264 6.18 7.78 -1.36
CA ASP A 264 4.85 7.41 -0.93
C ASP A 264 4.83 7.27 0.60
N LEU A 265 3.79 7.83 1.20
CA LEU A 265 3.36 7.61 2.57
C LEU A 265 2.52 6.35 2.62
N TYR A 266 3.17 5.21 2.43
CA TYR A 266 2.50 3.93 2.59
C TYR A 266 2.35 3.62 4.08
N PRO A 267 1.14 3.46 4.62
CA PRO A 267 0.94 3.10 6.02
C PRO A 267 1.31 1.63 6.25
N GLY A 268 2.62 1.30 6.33
CA GLY A 268 3.11 -0.03 6.72
C GLY A 268 2.41 -1.21 6.07
N VAL A 269 2.31 -2.34 6.78
CA VAL A 269 1.45 -3.47 6.37
C VAL A 269 0.02 -3.15 6.80
N ASP A 270 -0.87 -2.94 5.84
CA ASP A 270 -2.28 -2.66 6.10
C ASP A 270 -2.92 -3.85 6.84
N ALA A 271 -3.69 -3.58 7.90
CA ALA A 271 -4.41 -4.62 8.65
C ALA A 271 -5.30 -5.46 7.71
N TYR A 272 -5.89 -4.82 6.69
CA TYR A 272 -6.69 -5.52 5.69
C TYR A 272 -5.87 -6.49 4.83
N ASP A 273 -4.63 -6.15 4.47
CA ASP A 273 -3.75 -7.05 3.73
C ASP A 273 -3.35 -8.26 4.60
N MET A 274 -3.07 -8.05 5.89
CA MET A 274 -2.79 -9.15 6.82
C MET A 274 -4.01 -10.08 7.00
N ILE A 275 -5.21 -9.52 7.11
CA ILE A 275 -6.45 -10.31 7.22
C ILE A 275 -6.73 -11.06 5.92
N PHE A 276 -6.59 -10.41 4.77
CA PHE A 276 -6.75 -11.02 3.45
C PHE A 276 -5.82 -12.23 3.28
N ARG A 277 -4.53 -12.07 3.66
CA ARG A 277 -3.58 -13.19 3.70
C ARG A 277 -4.03 -14.27 4.69
N SER A 278 -4.53 -13.92 5.87
CA SER A 278 -4.97 -14.90 6.87
C SER A 278 -6.11 -15.79 6.36
N VAL A 279 -7.07 -15.22 5.62
CA VAL A 279 -8.22 -15.95 5.07
C VAL A 279 -7.78 -16.91 3.95
N LYS A 280 -6.76 -16.55 3.15
CA LYS A 280 -6.19 -17.48 2.15
C LYS A 280 -5.65 -18.77 2.77
N TYR A 281 -5.20 -18.72 4.04
CA TYR A 281 -4.75 -19.90 4.78
C TYR A 281 -5.89 -20.68 5.46
N ALA A 282 -7.17 -20.28 5.30
CA ALA A 282 -8.31 -20.97 5.95
C ALA A 282 -8.46 -22.43 5.56
N VAL A 283 -8.18 -22.78 4.29
CA VAL A 283 -8.21 -24.17 3.80
C VAL A 283 -7.34 -25.08 4.65
N LEU A 284 -6.11 -24.64 4.90
CA LEU A 284 -5.13 -25.37 5.67
C LEU A 284 -5.65 -25.65 7.08
N PHE A 285 -6.26 -24.63 7.71
CA PHE A 285 -6.80 -24.73 9.06
C PHE A 285 -7.96 -25.72 9.16
N ILE A 286 -8.88 -25.66 8.21
CA ILE A 286 -10.04 -26.55 8.14
C ILE A 286 -9.57 -28.00 7.94
N ILE A 287 -8.69 -28.23 6.96
CA ILE A 287 -8.20 -29.58 6.63
C ILE A 287 -7.46 -30.20 7.83
N ILE A 288 -6.51 -29.50 8.43
CA ILE A 288 -5.71 -30.02 9.55
C ILE A 288 -6.60 -30.33 10.74
N THR A 289 -7.47 -29.39 11.11
CA THR A 289 -8.34 -29.55 12.28
C THR A 289 -9.25 -30.76 12.08
N PHE A 290 -9.88 -30.88 10.90
CA PHE A 290 -10.78 -31.99 10.61
C PHE A 290 -10.03 -33.33 10.54
N ALA A 291 -8.81 -33.36 9.98
CA ALA A 291 -7.96 -34.54 9.96
C ALA A 291 -7.61 -35.02 11.37
N VAL A 292 -7.30 -34.11 12.30
CA VAL A 292 -7.01 -34.46 13.70
C VAL A 292 -8.24 -35.00 14.43
N PHE A 293 -9.41 -34.38 14.26
CA PHE A 293 -10.66 -34.92 14.82
C PHE A 293 -11.02 -36.29 14.24
N PHE A 294 -10.81 -36.49 12.94
CA PHE A 294 -11.00 -37.78 12.28
C PHE A 294 -10.03 -38.83 12.83
N LEU A 295 -8.75 -38.47 13.02
CA LEU A 295 -7.76 -39.37 13.60
C LEU A 295 -8.13 -39.78 15.03
N PHE A 296 -8.70 -38.88 15.84
CA PHE A 296 -9.23 -39.23 17.16
C PHE A 296 -10.46 -40.15 17.10
N ASP A 297 -11.36 -39.95 16.14
CA ASP A 297 -12.51 -40.82 15.93
C ASP A 297 -12.07 -42.26 15.58
N VAL A 298 -11.02 -42.39 14.77
CA VAL A 298 -10.41 -43.68 14.36
C VAL A 298 -9.56 -44.31 15.48
N LEU A 299 -8.56 -43.58 16.00
CA LEU A 299 -7.58 -44.11 16.95
C LEU A 299 -8.14 -44.22 18.38
N ALA A 300 -8.90 -43.21 18.85
CA ALA A 300 -9.40 -43.17 20.22
C ALA A 300 -10.79 -43.80 20.40
N ARG A 301 -11.39 -44.33 19.32
CA ARG A 301 -12.73 -44.97 19.28
C ARG A 301 -13.85 -44.12 19.90
N VAL A 302 -13.70 -42.80 19.89
CA VAL A 302 -14.75 -41.86 20.34
C VAL A 302 -15.62 -41.53 19.15
N ARG A 303 -16.89 -41.96 19.16
CA ARG A 303 -17.82 -41.67 18.05
C ARG A 303 -18.18 -40.19 18.03
N VAL A 304 -17.52 -39.41 17.18
CA VAL A 304 -17.83 -37.99 16.95
C VAL A 304 -18.96 -37.89 15.93
N HIS A 305 -20.04 -37.19 16.26
CA HIS A 305 -21.18 -37.00 15.36
C HIS A 305 -20.85 -35.93 14.29
N PRO A 306 -21.28 -36.07 13.02
CA PRO A 306 -21.00 -35.08 11.96
C PRO A 306 -21.32 -33.62 12.33
N ILE A 307 -22.39 -33.39 13.10
CA ILE A 307 -22.75 -32.04 13.60
C ILE A 307 -21.63 -31.35 14.38
N GLN A 308 -20.77 -32.12 15.05
CA GLN A 308 -19.67 -31.59 15.85
C GLN A 308 -18.55 -31.06 14.95
N TYR A 309 -18.31 -31.70 13.81
CA TYR A 309 -17.40 -31.17 12.78
C TYR A 309 -17.92 -29.86 12.21
N LEU A 310 -19.24 -29.75 11.99
CA LEU A 310 -19.86 -28.50 11.54
C LEU A 310 -19.64 -27.38 12.56
N LEU A 311 -19.92 -27.62 13.84
CA LEU A 311 -19.73 -26.60 14.89
C LEU A 311 -18.27 -26.16 15.03
N ILE A 312 -17.32 -27.09 14.95
CA ILE A 312 -15.89 -26.77 15.00
C ILE A 312 -15.48 -25.97 13.76
N GLY A 313 -15.90 -26.40 12.56
CA GLY A 313 -15.62 -25.69 11.33
C GLY A 313 -16.24 -24.29 11.28
N SER A 314 -17.45 -24.12 11.82
CA SER A 314 -18.08 -22.82 12.00
C SER A 314 -17.29 -21.92 12.95
N ALA A 315 -16.72 -22.46 14.03
CA ALA A 315 -15.84 -21.69 14.92
C ALA A 315 -14.56 -21.25 14.21
N LEU A 316 -13.96 -22.11 13.37
CA LEU A 316 -12.80 -21.74 12.55
C LEU A 316 -13.15 -20.65 11.52
N ALA A 317 -14.33 -20.69 10.90
CA ALA A 317 -14.78 -19.63 10.00
C ALA A 317 -15.06 -18.31 10.76
N LEU A 318 -15.63 -18.39 11.97
CA LEU A 318 -15.90 -17.24 12.84
C LEU A 318 -14.63 -16.45 13.18
N PHE A 319 -13.48 -17.13 13.29
CA PHE A 319 -12.18 -16.50 13.54
C PHE A 319 -11.94 -15.30 12.61
N TYR A 320 -12.20 -15.44 11.31
CA TYR A 320 -11.89 -14.40 10.32
C TYR A 320 -12.79 -13.18 10.44
N ILE A 321 -14.08 -13.39 10.73
CA ILE A 321 -15.04 -12.31 10.95
C ILE A 321 -14.69 -11.55 12.24
N LEU A 322 -14.34 -12.29 13.30
CA LEU A 322 -13.93 -11.73 14.58
C LEU A 322 -12.60 -10.97 14.47
N LEU A 323 -11.64 -11.51 13.73
CA LEU A 323 -10.36 -10.87 13.46
C LEU A 323 -10.56 -9.53 12.74
N LEU A 324 -11.41 -9.52 11.70
CA LEU A 324 -11.73 -8.32 10.94
C LEU A 324 -12.38 -7.24 11.83
N SER A 325 -13.44 -7.60 12.57
CA SER A 325 -14.16 -6.63 13.38
C SER A 325 -13.35 -6.07 14.55
N LEU A 326 -12.49 -6.88 15.17
CA LEU A 326 -11.59 -6.42 16.23
C LEU A 326 -10.44 -5.58 15.66
N ALA A 327 -9.88 -5.95 14.51
CA ALA A 327 -8.74 -5.24 13.93
C ALA A 327 -9.09 -3.79 13.57
N GLU A 328 -10.34 -3.55 13.17
CA GLU A 328 -10.87 -2.20 12.90
C GLU A 328 -10.93 -1.30 14.15
N GLN A 329 -10.91 -1.87 15.37
CA GLN A 329 -11.08 -1.11 16.62
C GLN A 329 -9.80 -1.00 17.44
N ILE A 330 -9.02 -2.08 17.50
CA ILE A 330 -7.86 -2.19 18.40
C ILE A 330 -6.55 -2.52 17.67
N GLY A 331 -6.55 -2.51 16.33
CA GLY A 331 -5.41 -2.84 15.49
C GLY A 331 -5.17 -4.35 15.34
N PHE A 332 -4.39 -4.72 14.32
CA PHE A 332 -4.24 -6.12 13.89
C PHE A 332 -3.66 -7.04 14.97
N ILE A 333 -2.56 -6.65 15.64
CA ILE A 333 -1.86 -7.54 16.58
C ILE A 333 -2.76 -7.89 17.78
N ALA A 334 -3.39 -6.87 18.38
CA ALA A 334 -4.28 -7.06 19.53
C ALA A 334 -5.54 -7.85 19.14
N ALA A 335 -6.11 -7.57 17.96
CA ALA A 335 -7.23 -8.32 17.40
C ALA A 335 -6.88 -9.79 17.15
N TYR A 336 -5.70 -10.06 16.59
CA TYR A 336 -5.22 -11.41 16.30
C TYR A 336 -5.10 -12.25 17.57
N ILE A 337 -4.39 -11.74 18.59
CA ILE A 337 -4.22 -12.44 19.87
C ILE A 337 -5.58 -12.71 20.52
N THR A 338 -6.47 -11.70 20.52
CA THR A 338 -7.80 -11.81 21.13
C THR A 338 -8.68 -12.83 20.39
N ALA A 339 -8.74 -12.76 19.06
CA ALA A 339 -9.52 -13.69 18.25
C ALA A 339 -8.99 -15.13 18.37
N THR A 340 -7.67 -15.32 18.31
CA THR A 340 -7.03 -16.63 18.51
C THR A 340 -7.34 -17.19 19.88
N ALA A 341 -7.26 -16.38 20.95
CA ALA A 341 -7.58 -16.83 22.30
C ALA A 341 -9.05 -17.23 22.43
N MET A 342 -9.98 -16.43 21.89
CA MET A 342 -11.42 -16.71 21.92
C MET A 342 -11.78 -18.00 21.20
N ILE A 343 -11.28 -18.20 19.98
CA ILE A 343 -11.58 -19.41 19.19
C ILE A 343 -10.90 -20.65 19.78
N THR A 344 -9.65 -20.53 20.23
CA THR A 344 -8.94 -21.63 20.88
C THR A 344 -9.66 -22.06 22.15
N LEU A 345 -10.10 -21.10 22.98
CA LEU A 345 -10.87 -21.39 24.20
C LEU A 345 -12.20 -22.05 23.87
N LEU A 346 -12.96 -21.51 22.91
CA LEU A 346 -14.26 -22.03 22.49
C LEU A 346 -14.15 -23.50 22.02
N VAL A 347 -13.22 -23.77 21.09
CA VAL A 347 -13.04 -25.12 20.53
C VAL A 347 -12.48 -26.08 21.58
N SER A 348 -11.55 -25.64 22.44
CA SER A 348 -10.95 -26.49 23.48
C SER A 348 -11.97 -26.87 24.55
N LEU A 349 -12.78 -25.92 25.02
CA LEU A 349 -13.86 -26.19 25.97
C LEU A 349 -14.89 -27.14 25.37
N TYR A 350 -15.35 -26.86 24.14
CA TYR A 350 -16.28 -27.74 23.44
C TYR A 350 -15.73 -29.16 23.27
N SER A 351 -14.47 -29.29 22.89
CA SER A 351 -13.79 -30.58 22.74
C SER A 351 -13.70 -31.35 24.05
N ALA A 352 -13.46 -30.67 25.18
CA ALA A 352 -13.44 -31.31 26.49
C ALA A 352 -14.79 -31.93 26.86
N PHE A 353 -15.90 -31.28 26.53
CA PHE A 353 -17.25 -31.81 26.73
C PHE A 353 -17.57 -32.97 25.78
N VAL A 354 -17.28 -32.83 24.49
CA VAL A 354 -17.56 -33.86 23.48
C VAL A 354 -16.75 -35.14 23.72
N LEU A 355 -15.46 -35.00 24.04
CA LEU A 355 -14.56 -36.14 24.28
C LEU A 355 -14.70 -36.71 25.71
N ARG A 356 -15.56 -36.11 26.55
CA ARG A 356 -15.81 -36.46 27.96
C ARG A 356 -14.54 -36.56 28.80
N SER A 357 -13.46 -35.87 28.42
CA SER A 357 -12.16 -35.94 29.09
C SER A 357 -11.30 -34.72 28.79
N LYS A 358 -10.88 -34.02 29.85
CA LYS A 358 -9.95 -32.88 29.75
C LYS A 358 -8.60 -33.28 29.16
N ARG A 359 -8.10 -34.50 29.47
CA ARG A 359 -6.83 -35.01 28.93
C ARG A 359 -6.88 -35.19 27.42
N ARG A 360 -8.04 -35.54 26.86
CA ARG A 360 -8.23 -35.71 25.40
C ARG A 360 -8.41 -34.39 24.66
N ALA A 361 -8.73 -33.31 25.35
CA ALA A 361 -8.86 -31.97 24.76
C ALA A 361 -7.53 -31.19 24.70
N VAL A 362 -6.56 -31.50 25.56
CA VAL A 362 -5.24 -30.83 25.57
C VAL A 362 -4.53 -30.90 24.21
N PRO A 363 -4.47 -32.06 23.51
CA PRO A 363 -3.84 -32.10 22.19
C PRO A 363 -4.49 -31.17 21.16
N ILE A 364 -5.82 -30.99 21.21
CA ILE A 364 -6.55 -30.09 20.31
C ILE A 364 -6.21 -28.64 20.62
N ALA A 365 -6.18 -28.27 21.90
CA ALA A 365 -5.77 -26.93 22.32
C ALA A 365 -4.34 -26.60 21.88
N VAL A 366 -3.39 -27.51 22.13
CA VAL A 366 -1.98 -27.35 21.73
C VAL A 366 -1.85 -27.23 20.21
N MET A 367 -2.56 -28.07 19.46
CA MET A 367 -2.59 -28.01 18.00
C MET A 367 -3.11 -26.66 17.51
N LEU A 368 -4.23 -26.15 18.05
CA LEU A 368 -4.78 -24.85 17.66
C LEU A 368 -3.82 -23.69 17.96
N VAL A 369 -3.21 -23.69 19.15
CA VAL A 369 -2.19 -22.69 19.51
C VAL A 369 -1.01 -22.74 18.55
N ALA A 370 -0.50 -23.94 18.24
CA ALA A 370 0.61 -24.11 17.30
C ALA A 370 0.24 -23.62 15.90
N LEU A 371 -0.99 -23.91 15.45
CA LEU A 371 -1.48 -23.57 14.12
C LEU A 371 -1.69 -22.05 13.98
N TYR A 372 -2.33 -21.39 14.94
CA TYR A 372 -2.45 -19.93 14.96
C TYR A 372 -1.09 -19.26 15.17
N GLY A 373 -0.23 -19.77 16.06
CA GLY A 373 1.14 -19.26 16.21
C GLY A 373 1.93 -19.33 14.90
N TYR A 374 1.79 -20.44 14.17
CA TYR A 374 2.39 -20.60 12.85
C TYR A 374 1.82 -19.63 11.81
N LEU A 375 0.50 -19.45 11.80
CA LEU A 375 -0.13 -18.48 10.90
C LEU A 375 0.39 -17.06 11.18
N TYR A 376 0.49 -16.65 12.44
CA TYR A 376 1.06 -15.36 12.80
C TYR A 376 2.50 -15.20 12.27
N PHE A 377 3.33 -16.23 12.42
CA PHE A 377 4.69 -16.25 11.89
C PHE A 377 4.72 -16.09 10.36
N VAL A 378 3.87 -16.81 9.63
CA VAL A 378 3.77 -16.70 8.17
C VAL A 378 3.25 -15.33 7.73
N LEU A 379 2.33 -14.73 8.49
CA LEU A 379 1.81 -13.39 8.17
C LEU A 379 2.88 -12.30 8.29
N GLN A 380 3.82 -12.43 9.22
CA GLN A 380 4.95 -11.49 9.33
C GLN A 380 5.96 -11.64 8.18
N LEU A 381 6.03 -12.80 7.54
CA LEU A 381 6.92 -13.05 6.42
C LEU A 381 6.21 -12.74 5.11
N GLU A 382 6.38 -11.53 4.57
CA GLU A 382 5.83 -11.17 3.25
C GLU A 382 6.44 -12.02 2.13
N ASP A 383 7.76 -12.01 2.00
CA ASP A 383 8.45 -12.64 0.86
C ASP A 383 8.53 -14.18 0.96
N TYR A 384 8.55 -14.73 2.17
CA TYR A 384 8.76 -16.17 2.40
C TYR A 384 7.47 -16.95 2.66
N ALA A 385 6.31 -16.33 2.45
CA ALA A 385 5.01 -16.91 2.76
C ALA A 385 4.75 -18.25 2.06
N LEU A 386 5.15 -18.37 0.78
CA LEU A 386 4.99 -19.58 -0.02
C LEU A 386 5.92 -20.71 0.45
N LEU A 387 7.17 -20.38 0.76
CA LEU A 387 8.18 -21.33 1.25
C LEU A 387 7.72 -21.98 2.55
N PHE A 388 7.38 -21.16 3.55
CA PHE A 388 6.93 -21.69 4.83
C PHE A 388 5.58 -22.41 4.67
N GLY A 389 4.62 -21.82 3.95
CA GLY A 389 3.33 -22.47 3.68
C GLY A 389 3.46 -23.88 3.11
N SER A 390 4.30 -24.06 2.09
CA SER A 390 4.56 -25.38 1.48
C SER A 390 5.30 -26.34 2.43
N LEU A 391 6.26 -25.85 3.22
CA LEU A 391 6.99 -26.66 4.20
C LEU A 391 6.06 -27.20 5.30
N LEU A 392 5.11 -26.39 5.77
CA LEU A 392 4.09 -26.87 6.71
C LEU A 392 3.21 -27.94 6.09
N LEU A 393 2.69 -27.70 4.88
CA LEU A 393 1.89 -28.69 4.15
C LEU A 393 2.65 -30.02 3.98
N PHE A 394 3.94 -29.96 3.64
CA PHE A 394 4.81 -31.12 3.53
C PHE A 394 4.95 -31.88 4.85
N MET A 395 5.26 -31.17 5.95
CA MET A 395 5.41 -31.79 7.27
C MET A 395 4.10 -32.42 7.76
N LEU A 396 2.96 -31.77 7.50
CA LEU A 396 1.64 -32.28 7.86
C LEU A 396 1.27 -33.53 7.07
N LEU A 397 1.47 -33.52 5.75
CA LEU A 397 1.24 -34.68 4.92
C LEU A 397 2.11 -35.86 5.36
N GLY A 398 3.41 -35.61 5.58
CA GLY A 398 4.34 -36.62 6.10
C GLY A 398 3.94 -37.15 7.48
N GLY A 399 3.48 -36.27 8.38
CA GLY A 399 2.99 -36.63 9.70
C GLY A 399 1.73 -37.49 9.65
N ILE A 400 0.76 -37.14 8.79
CA ILE A 400 -0.45 -37.95 8.57
C ILE A 400 -0.05 -39.32 8.03
N MET A 401 0.78 -39.38 6.97
CA MET A 401 1.25 -40.64 6.39
C MET A 401 1.92 -41.54 7.44
N TYR A 402 2.78 -40.97 8.29
CA TYR A 402 3.46 -41.70 9.36
C TYR A 402 2.50 -42.23 10.42
N LEU A 403 1.58 -41.39 10.91
CA LEU A 403 0.60 -41.77 11.95
C LEU A 403 -0.42 -42.79 11.46
N THR A 404 -0.75 -42.77 10.15
CA THR A 404 -1.69 -43.72 9.56
C THR A 404 -1.06 -45.01 9.04
N ARG A 405 0.27 -45.17 9.14
CA ARG A 405 1.00 -46.30 8.52
C ARG A 405 0.54 -47.68 9.00
N ASP A 406 0.13 -47.77 10.26
CA ASP A 406 -0.27 -49.01 10.93
C ASP A 406 -1.81 -49.18 10.96
N ILE A 407 -2.56 -48.31 10.26
CA ILE A 407 -4.02 -48.36 10.19
C ILE A 407 -4.44 -49.29 9.05
N ASP A 408 -5.14 -50.38 9.38
CA ASP A 408 -5.80 -51.23 8.40
C ASP A 408 -7.09 -50.57 7.89
N TRP A 409 -6.95 -49.87 6.77
CA TRP A 409 -8.04 -49.18 6.07
C TRP A 409 -9.19 -50.11 5.64
N TYR A 410 -8.92 -51.40 5.43
CA TYR A 410 -9.92 -52.38 5.01
C TYR A 410 -10.68 -52.98 6.19
N ALA A 411 -10.03 -53.13 7.36
CA ALA A 411 -10.65 -53.67 8.58
C ALA A 411 -11.60 -52.69 9.29
N LEU A 412 -11.46 -51.38 9.04
CA LEU A 412 -12.26 -50.33 9.68
C LEU A 412 -13.78 -50.51 9.52
N GLY A 413 -14.23 -51.27 8.51
CA GLY A 413 -15.65 -51.55 8.26
C GLY A 413 -16.16 -52.96 8.61
N LYS A 414 -15.35 -53.84 9.23
CA LYS A 414 -15.80 -55.17 9.69
C LYS A 414 -16.16 -55.15 11.18
N LYS A 415 -17.31 -55.73 11.53
CA LYS A 415 -17.71 -55.96 12.94
C LYS A 415 -16.70 -56.93 13.57
N PRO A 416 -16.24 -56.74 14.82
CA PRO A 416 -15.55 -57.80 15.53
C PRO A 416 -16.53 -58.97 15.67
N ALA A 417 -16.03 -60.17 15.37
CA ALA A 417 -16.78 -61.42 15.48
C ALA A 417 -17.25 -61.68 16.91
#